data_AF-A0A2I0W626-F1
#
_entry.id   AF-A0A2I0W626-F1
#
_cell.length_a   1.000
_cell.length_b   1.000
_cell.length_c   1.000
_cell.angle_alpha   90.00
_cell.angle_beta   90.00
_cell.angle_gamma   90.00
#
_symmetry.space_group_name_H-M   'P 1'
#
loop_
_entity.id
_entity.type
_entity.pdbx_description
1 polymer ?
#
loop_
_entity_poly.entity_id
_entity_poly.type
_entity_poly.pdbx_seq_one_letter_code
_entity_poly.pdbx_strand_id
1 'polypeptide(L)' 'MFSWDVQYDEHDRLLNFFWVNGRSRIDYECFEDVLIFYTSYMLNKYNFVCAPFVGVNHH' A
#
# COMPACT_ATOMS: atom_id res chain seq x y z
N MET A 1 10.72 2.00 10.87
CA MET A 1 10.67 3.26 10.09
C MET A 1 9.69 3.06 8.95
N PHE A 2 8.79 4.02 8.69
CA PHE A 2 7.87 3.94 7.54
C PHE A 2 8.63 4.22 6.24
N SER A 3 8.17 3.63 5.13
CA SER A 3 8.65 3.93 3.77
C SER A 3 7.44 4.29 2.91
N TRP A 4 7.63 5.18 1.94
CA TRP A 4 6.59 5.60 1.02
C TRP A 4 7.19 5.91 -0.34
N ASP A 5 6.33 5.87 -1.36
CA ASP A 5 6.67 6.25 -2.73
C ASP A 5 5.49 6.96 -3.38
N VAL A 6 5.79 7.85 -4.32
CA VAL A 6 4.80 8.71 -4.98
C VAL A 6 5.03 8.71 -6.49
N GLN A 7 3.92 8.61 -7.22
CA GLN A 7 3.93 8.78 -8.67
C GLN A 7 3.20 10.06 -9.03
N TYR A 8 3.83 10.87 -9.88
CA TYR A 8 3.26 12.07 -10.47
C TYR A 8 2.95 11.87 -11.95
N ASP A 9 2.03 12.65 -12.48
CA ASP A 9 1.78 12.74 -13.93
C ASP A 9 2.71 13.78 -14.61
N GLU A 10 2.55 13.96 -15.92
CA GLU A 10 3.33 14.92 -16.73
C GLU A 10 3.12 16.39 -16.31
N HIS A 11 2.13 16.68 -15.46
CA HIS A 11 1.80 18.01 -14.96
C HIS A 11 2.13 18.15 -13.47
N ASP A 12 2.97 17.29 -12.91
CA ASP A 12 3.35 17.23 -11.49
C ASP A 12 2.16 17.03 -10.52
N ARG A 13 1.07 16.42 -10.97
CA ARG A 13 -0.08 16.09 -10.12
C ARG A 13 0.08 14.69 -9.54
N LEU A 14 -0.25 14.53 -8.26
CA LEU A 14 -0.19 13.24 -7.58
C LEU A 14 -1.15 12.23 -8.23
N LEU A 15 -0.60 11.14 -8.75
CA LEU A 15 -1.33 10.06 -9.40
C LEU A 15 -1.53 8.89 -8.43
N ASN A 16 -0.45 8.39 -7.84
CA ASN A 16 -0.46 7.28 -6.89
C ASN A 16 0.37 7.60 -5.65
N PHE A 17 -0.07 7.08 -4.50
CA PHE A 17 0.65 7.14 -3.24
C PHE A 17 0.72 5.74 -2.63
N PHE A 18 1.93 5.27 -2.39
CA PHE A 18 2.19 3.98 -1.73
C PHE A 18 2.92 4.22 -0.43
N TRP A 19 2.56 3.45 0.60
CA TRP A 19 3.25 3.49 1.88
C TRP A 19 3.24 2.12 2.54
N VAL A 20 4.29 1.85 3.30
CA VAL A 20 4.48 0.58 4.01
C VAL A 20 5.05 0.86 5.40
N ASN A 21 4.55 0.14 6.40
CA ASN A 21 5.15 0.13 7.72
C ASN A 21 6.44 -0.71 7.69
N GLY A 22 7.52 -0.21 8.29
CA GLY A 22 8.79 -0.93 8.37
C GLY A 22 8.66 -2.33 8.96
N ARG A 23 7.71 -2.55 9.90
CA ARG A 23 7.44 -3.88 10.43
C ARG A 23 6.90 -4.82 9.36
N SER A 24 5.93 -4.38 8.55
CA SER A 24 5.38 -5.16 7.45
C SER A 24 6.43 -5.51 6.39
N ARG A 25 7.41 -4.62 6.18
CA ARG A 25 8.54 -4.89 5.27
C ARG A 25 9.49 -5.95 5.82
N ILE A 26 9.83 -5.87 7.12
CA ILE A 26 10.64 -6.89 7.80
C ILE A 26 9.91 -8.24 7.81
N ASP A 27 8.62 -8.23 8.12
CA ASP A 27 7.81 -9.46 8.12
C ASP A 27 7.77 -10.07 6.71
N TYR A 28 7.59 -9.27 5.65
CA TYR A 28 7.65 -9.76 4.27
C TYR A 28 9.03 -10.36 3.91
N GLU A 29 10.13 -9.68 4.25
CA GLU A 29 11.49 -10.21 4.03
C GLU A 29 11.76 -11.51 4.82
N CYS A 30 11.14 -11.68 5.98
CA CYS A 30 11.37 -12.83 6.87
C CYS A 30 10.53 -14.06 6.48
N PHE A 31 9.28 -13.84 6.06
CA PHE A 31 8.31 -14.92 5.84
C PHE A 31 8.04 -15.20 4.36
N GLU A 32 8.45 -14.31 3.45
CA GLU A 32 8.12 -14.36 2.01
C GLU A 32 6.61 -14.61 1.75
N ASP A 33 5.74 -14.21 2.70
CA ASP A 33 4.34 -14.59 2.74
C ASP A 33 3.45 -13.70 1.83
N VAL A 34 2.22 -14.16 1.61
CA VAL A 34 1.28 -13.65 0.61
C VAL A 34 0.87 -12.20 0.88
N LEU A 35 0.99 -11.35 -0.15
CA LEU A 35 0.36 -10.03 -0.19
C LEU A 35 -1.07 -10.17 -0.72
N ILE A 36 -2.07 -9.89 0.11
CA ILE A 36 -3.47 -9.82 -0.34
C ILE A 36 -3.78 -8.40 -0.81
N PHE A 37 -4.19 -8.28 -2.07
CA PHE A 37 -4.66 -7.04 -2.67
C PHE A 37 -6.18 -6.96 -2.59
N TYR A 38 -6.70 -6.05 -1.77
CA TYR A 38 -8.14 -5.79 -1.74
C TYR A 38 -8.48 -4.67 -2.72
N THR A 39 -9.11 -5.00 -3.86
CA THR A 39 -9.75 -4.00 -4.74
C THR A 39 -11.17 -3.72 -4.25
N SER A 40 -11.34 -3.39 -2.98
CA SER A 40 -12.59 -2.79 -2.55
C SER A 40 -12.59 -1.37 -3.12
N TYR A 41 -13.44 -1.11 -4.11
CA TYR A 41 -13.78 0.22 -4.62
C TYR A 41 -14.50 1.02 -3.50
N MET A 42 -13.78 1.32 -2.43
CA MET A 42 -14.23 2.21 -1.38
C MET A 42 -13.77 3.59 -1.80
N LEU A 43 -14.68 4.35 -2.43
CA LEU A 43 -14.58 5.79 -2.49
C LEU A 43 -14.56 6.27 -1.04
N ASN A 44 -13.40 6.66 -0.52
CA ASN A 44 -13.40 7.41 0.73
C ASN A 44 -14.23 8.70 0.54
N LYS A 45 -14.49 9.47 1.61
CA LYS A 45 -15.25 10.74 1.51
C LYS A 45 -14.70 11.73 0.46
N TYR A 46 -13.48 11.51 -0.02
CA TYR A 46 -12.78 12.29 -1.03
C TYR A 46 -12.77 11.62 -2.43
N ASN A 47 -13.60 10.61 -2.67
CA ASN A 47 -13.65 9.83 -3.92
C ASN A 47 -12.31 9.21 -4.33
N PHE A 48 -11.41 8.95 -3.38
CA PHE A 48 -10.16 8.26 -3.66
C PHE A 48 -10.38 6.75 -3.70
N VAL A 49 -9.92 6.11 -4.78
CA VAL A 49 -9.79 4.65 -4.85
C VAL A 49 -8.56 4.27 -4.03
N CYS A 50 -8.76 3.49 -2.97
CA CYS A 50 -7.67 2.97 -2.14
C CYS A 50 -7.66 1.46 -2.26
N ALA A 51 -6.50 0.88 -2.59
CA ALA A 51 -6.29 -0.55 -2.58
C ALA A 51 -5.34 -0.90 -1.42
N PRO A 52 -5.86 -1.30 -0.24
CA PRO A 52 -5.01 -1.68 0.87
C PRO A 52 -4.26 -2.97 0.55
N PHE A 53 -2.96 -2.96 0.86
CA PHE A 53 -2.14 -4.16 0.97
C PHE A 53 -2.13 -4.60 2.42
N VAL A 54 -2.61 -5.82 2.68
CA VAL A 54 -2.55 -6.40 4.03
C VAL A 54 -1.64 -7.61 3.97
N GLY A 55 -0.51 -7.53 4.67
CA GLY A 55 0.33 -8.70 4.93
C GLY A 55 -0.37 -9.58 5.95
N VAL A 56 -0.60 -10.84 5.60
CA VAL A 56 -1.05 -11.85 6.56
C VAL A 56 0.19 -12.57 7.06
N ASN A 57 0.35 -12.67 8.37
CA ASN A 57 1.39 -13.49 8.99
C ASN A 57 0.71 -14.75 9.55
N HIS A 58 1.36 -15.90 9.44
CA HIS A 58 0.86 -17.23 9.79
C HIS A 58 0.77 -17.53 11.30
N HIS A 59 0.46 -16.54 12.15
CA HIS A 59 0.52 -16.74 13.60
C HIS A 59 -0.78 -16.48 14.37
#